data_AF-A0A8K1XQC8-F1
#
_entry.id   AF-A0A8K1XQC8-F1
#
_cell.length_a   1.000
_cell.length_b   1.000
_cell.length_c   1.000
_cell.angle_alpha   90.00
_cell.angle_beta   90.00
_cell.angle_gamma   90.00
#
_symmetry.space_group_name_H-M   'P 1'
#
loop_
_entity.id
_entity.type
_entity.pdbx_description
1 polymer ?
#
loop_
_entity_poly.entity_id
_entity_poly.type
_entity_poly.pdbx_seq_one_letter_code
_entity_poly.pdbx_strand_id
1 'polypeptide(L)'
;MIVLECLFLTIAPCDAAEPWQLGSQDAATPMMQGIIDLHHDIFFFLILIFVFVSWILVRALWHFHYQKNPIPQRIVHGTTIEILWTIFPSIILMFIAIPSFALLYSIDEVVVDPAITIKAIGHQWYWTYEYSDYNSSDEQSLTFDSYTIPEDDPELGQSRLLEVDNRVVVPEKTHLRIIVTPADVPHSWAVPSLGVKCDAVPGRLNQTSISVQREGVYYGQCSEICGTNHAFMPIVVEAVSRKDYGSRVSNQLIPQTGETSPFLIASPPEKSILEGVPVHPDKIWEALSSPFYAASVIHIPGEVEDPLTLYRLSKLNGFLMFLSDNIFQRIEAQYTAEIQQELDKTEAASLSDKLEEIRRREFARFHLSRL
;
A
#
# COMPACT_ATOMS: atom_id res chain seq x y z
N MET A 1 -16.81 48.79 2.61
CA MET A 1 -15.59 48.21 2.02
C MET A 1 -14.99 47.06 2.82
N ILE A 2 -15.47 46.75 4.04
CA ILE A 2 -14.93 45.64 4.88
C ILE A 2 -15.80 44.36 4.76
N VAL A 3 -17.07 44.47 4.35
CA VAL A 3 -18.01 43.33 4.31
C VAL A 3 -17.92 42.52 3.01
N LEU A 4 -17.25 43.03 1.97
CA LEU A 4 -17.19 42.36 0.66
C LEU A 4 -15.97 41.44 0.47
N GLU A 5 -14.97 41.50 1.35
CA GLU A 5 -13.82 40.58 1.30
C GLU A 5 -14.11 39.21 1.93
N CYS A 6 -15.10 39.09 2.83
CA CYS A 6 -15.48 37.82 3.43
C CYS A 6 -16.30 36.88 2.51
N LEU A 7 -16.61 37.30 1.28
CA LEU A 7 -17.42 36.53 0.32
C LEU A 7 -16.59 35.72 -0.68
N PHE A 8 -15.27 35.86 -0.68
CA PHE A 8 -14.40 34.87 -1.28
C PHE A 8 -14.21 33.75 -0.27
N LEU A 9 -15.18 32.84 -0.22
CA LEU A 9 -14.86 31.46 0.16
C LEU A 9 -13.70 31.06 -0.73
N THR A 10 -12.50 30.94 -0.15
CA THR A 10 -11.39 30.21 -0.77
C THR A 10 -11.88 28.78 -0.89
N ILE A 11 -12.59 28.47 -1.97
CA ILE A 11 -12.94 27.12 -2.35
C ILE A 11 -11.63 26.48 -2.78
N ALA A 12 -10.91 25.90 -1.82
CA ALA A 12 -9.80 25.02 -2.14
C ALA A 12 -10.42 23.75 -2.74
N PRO A 13 -10.03 23.33 -3.95
CA PRO A 13 -10.51 22.08 -4.49
C PRO A 13 -10.06 20.94 -3.57
N CYS A 14 -11.00 20.05 -3.26
CA CYS A 14 -10.83 18.89 -2.41
C CYS A 14 -10.87 17.67 -3.34
N ASP A 15 -9.70 17.11 -3.63
CA ASP A 15 -9.57 15.95 -4.49
C ASP A 15 -9.74 14.69 -3.64
N ALA A 16 -10.99 14.25 -3.54
CA ALA A 16 -11.41 13.04 -2.84
C ALA A 16 -12.18 12.10 -3.79
N ALA A 17 -12.48 10.90 -3.32
CA ALA A 17 -13.35 9.99 -4.06
C ALA A 17 -14.80 10.50 -4.00
N GLU A 18 -15.47 10.52 -5.16
CA GLU A 18 -16.85 10.98 -5.27
C GLU A 18 -17.85 9.79 -5.26
N PRO A 19 -19.03 9.92 -4.62
CA PRO A 19 -20.05 8.90 -4.66
C PRO A 19 -20.49 8.57 -6.09
N TRP A 20 -20.52 7.28 -6.44
CA TRP A 20 -20.88 6.79 -7.77
C TRP A 20 -19.93 7.21 -8.92
N GLN A 21 -18.71 7.63 -8.59
CA GLN A 21 -17.70 7.95 -9.58
C GLN A 21 -17.31 6.71 -10.40
N LEU A 22 -17.19 6.91 -11.72
CA LEU A 22 -16.62 5.95 -12.64
C LEU A 22 -15.31 6.54 -13.20
N GLY A 23 -14.23 5.77 -13.13
CA GLY A 23 -12.91 6.20 -13.58
C GLY A 23 -12.02 6.72 -12.43
N SER A 24 -10.96 7.43 -12.81
CA SER A 24 -9.96 7.97 -11.87
C SER A 24 -10.44 9.27 -11.21
N GLN A 25 -9.82 9.61 -10.07
CA GLN A 25 -9.85 10.98 -9.53
C GLN A 25 -9.15 11.96 -10.47
N ASP A 26 -9.42 13.25 -10.28
CA ASP A 26 -8.82 14.31 -11.08
C ASP A 26 -7.29 14.33 -10.92
N ALA A 27 -6.58 14.49 -12.04
CA ALA A 27 -5.13 14.58 -12.04
C ALA A 27 -4.66 15.93 -11.51
N ALA A 28 -3.75 15.90 -10.54
CA ALA A 28 -3.11 17.09 -9.99
C ALA A 28 -1.60 17.18 -10.31
N THR A 29 -1.05 16.14 -10.93
CA THR A 29 0.36 16.06 -11.35
C THR A 29 0.46 15.68 -12.84
N PRO A 30 1.54 16.06 -13.54
CA PRO A 30 1.80 15.61 -14.91
C PRO A 30 1.89 14.09 -15.01
N MET A 31 2.39 13.43 -13.95
CA MET A 31 2.46 11.98 -13.86
C MET A 31 1.07 11.35 -13.88
N MET A 32 0.14 11.83 -13.05
CA MET A 32 -1.22 11.30 -13.02
C MET A 32 -1.95 11.53 -14.35
N GLN A 33 -1.71 12.67 -15.00
CA GLN A 33 -2.23 12.92 -16.35
C GLN A 33 -1.73 11.85 -17.34
N GLY A 34 -0.43 11.57 -17.35
CA GLY A 34 0.14 10.51 -18.19
C GLY A 34 -0.42 9.12 -17.89
N ILE A 35 -0.70 8.81 -16.62
CA ILE A 35 -1.34 7.56 -16.20
C ILE A 35 -2.76 7.47 -16.76
N ILE A 36 -3.55 8.54 -16.67
CA ILE A 36 -4.92 8.60 -17.21
C ILE A 36 -4.91 8.44 -18.74
N ASP A 37 -3.99 9.12 -19.43
CA ASP A 37 -3.86 9.03 -20.89
C ASP A 37 -3.51 7.60 -21.32
N LEU A 38 -2.50 6.99 -20.69
CA LEU A 38 -2.11 5.60 -20.95
C LEU A 38 -3.26 4.62 -20.65
N HIS A 39 -3.99 4.84 -19.55
CA HIS A 39 -5.17 4.04 -19.22
C HIS A 39 -6.21 4.11 -20.34
N HIS A 40 -6.53 5.30 -20.85
CA HIS A 40 -7.50 5.46 -21.94
C HIS A 40 -7.03 4.80 -23.24
N ASP A 41 -5.74 4.91 -23.59
CA ASP A 41 -5.17 4.25 -24.77
C ASP A 41 -5.29 2.71 -24.66
N ILE A 42 -4.93 2.14 -23.51
CA ILE A 42 -5.07 0.70 -23.26
C ILE A 42 -6.53 0.28 -23.32
N PHE A 43 -7.41 1.03 -22.64
CA PHE A 43 -8.83 0.70 -22.55
C PHE A 43 -9.52 0.74 -23.91
N PHE A 44 -9.12 1.64 -24.81
CA PHE A 44 -9.58 1.67 -26.21
C PHE A 44 -9.29 0.34 -26.93
N PHE A 45 -8.05 -0.17 -26.87
CA PHE A 45 -7.70 -1.45 -27.47
C PHE A 45 -8.42 -2.63 -26.81
N LEU A 46 -8.58 -2.60 -25.49
CA LEU A 46 -9.31 -3.65 -24.76
C LEU A 46 -10.79 -3.71 -25.16
N ILE A 47 -11.48 -2.57 -25.29
CA ILE A 47 -12.87 -2.52 -25.77
C ILE A 47 -12.95 -3.09 -27.19
N LEU A 48 -12.03 -2.70 -28.09
CA LEU A 48 -12.01 -3.18 -29.47
C LEU A 48 -11.89 -4.71 -29.52
N ILE A 49 -10.94 -5.29 -28.76
CA ILE A 49 -10.75 -6.74 -28.67
C ILE A 49 -11.98 -7.41 -28.05
N PHE A 50 -12.52 -6.85 -26.97
CA PHE A 50 -13.68 -7.39 -26.28
C PHE A 50 -14.90 -7.45 -27.19
N VAL A 51 -15.20 -6.38 -27.92
CA VAL A 51 -16.30 -6.32 -28.89
C VAL A 51 -16.08 -7.32 -30.03
N PHE A 52 -14.87 -7.41 -30.57
CA PHE A 52 -14.53 -8.36 -31.63
C PHE A 52 -14.73 -9.83 -31.20
N VAL A 53 -14.18 -10.22 -30.04
CA VAL A 53 -14.32 -11.57 -29.50
C VAL A 53 -15.77 -11.89 -29.17
N SER A 54 -16.47 -10.96 -28.51
CA SER A 54 -17.88 -11.13 -28.18
C SER A 54 -18.75 -11.27 -29.43
N TRP A 55 -18.46 -10.49 -30.48
CA TRP A 55 -19.17 -10.59 -31.75
C TRP A 55 -18.93 -11.94 -32.43
N ILE A 56 -17.68 -12.42 -32.51
CA ILE A 56 -17.37 -13.75 -33.07
C ILE A 56 -18.07 -14.85 -32.26
N LEU A 57 -18.04 -14.77 -30.93
CA LEU A 57 -18.68 -15.74 -30.06
C LEU A 57 -20.20 -15.79 -30.30
N VAL A 58 -20.87 -14.63 -30.27
CA VAL A 58 -22.32 -14.54 -30.53
C VAL A 58 -22.66 -15.06 -31.93
N ARG A 59 -21.85 -14.73 -32.93
CA ARG A 59 -22.02 -15.22 -34.31
C ARG A 59 -21.84 -16.74 -34.40
N ALA A 60 -20.84 -17.29 -33.71
CA ALA A 60 -20.59 -18.72 -33.68
C ALA A 60 -21.77 -19.45 -33.02
N LEU A 61 -22.22 -18.99 -31.85
CA LEU A 61 -23.37 -19.55 -31.15
C LEU A 61 -24.65 -19.48 -32.00
N TRP A 62 -24.89 -18.38 -32.71
CA TRP A 62 -26.07 -18.21 -33.55
C TRP A 62 -26.08 -19.11 -34.78
N HIS A 63 -24.94 -19.23 -35.49
CA HIS A 63 -24.84 -19.99 -36.76
C HIS A 63 -24.61 -21.48 -36.55
N PHE A 64 -23.82 -21.86 -35.53
CA PHE A 64 -23.52 -23.25 -35.20
C PHE A 64 -24.42 -23.81 -34.11
N HIS A 65 -25.54 -23.15 -33.81
CA HIS A 65 -26.57 -23.72 -32.95
C HIS A 65 -27.08 -25.05 -33.53
N TYR A 66 -27.26 -26.06 -32.68
CA TYR A 66 -27.65 -27.42 -33.08
C TYR A 66 -28.87 -27.46 -34.02
N GLN A 67 -29.85 -26.58 -33.81
CA GLN A 67 -31.04 -26.51 -34.68
C GLN A 67 -30.73 -26.05 -36.11
N LYS A 68 -29.69 -25.23 -36.32
CA LYS A 68 -29.28 -24.71 -37.63
C LYS A 68 -28.17 -25.53 -38.28
N ASN A 69 -27.26 -26.09 -37.46
CA ASN A 69 -26.14 -26.89 -37.94
C ASN A 69 -26.01 -28.19 -37.11
N PRO A 70 -26.82 -29.22 -37.41
CA PRO A 70 -26.88 -30.46 -36.62
C PRO A 70 -25.70 -31.40 -36.87
N ILE A 71 -24.96 -31.25 -37.97
CA ILE A 71 -23.82 -32.11 -38.32
C ILE A 71 -22.53 -31.27 -38.27
N PRO A 72 -21.60 -31.54 -37.34
CA PRO A 72 -20.39 -30.76 -37.20
C PRO A 72 -19.42 -31.01 -38.36
N GLN A 73 -18.80 -29.93 -38.87
CA GLN A 73 -17.69 -30.03 -39.81
C GLN A 73 -16.42 -30.51 -39.10
N ARG A 74 -15.64 -31.38 -39.75
CA ARG A 74 -14.40 -31.96 -39.20
C ARG A 74 -13.17 -31.23 -39.74
N ILE A 75 -13.00 -29.97 -39.33
CA ILE A 75 -11.79 -29.19 -39.62
C ILE A 75 -10.98 -29.14 -38.33
N VAL A 76 -9.72 -29.56 -38.38
CA VAL A 76 -8.88 -29.69 -37.17
C VAL A 76 -7.78 -28.63 -37.10
N HIS A 77 -7.24 -28.17 -38.24
CA HIS A 77 -6.12 -27.23 -38.27
C HIS A 77 -6.33 -26.16 -39.33
N GLY A 78 -5.76 -24.98 -39.10
CA GLY A 78 -5.84 -23.83 -39.99
C GLY A 78 -4.59 -22.97 -39.90
N THR A 79 -3.48 -23.43 -40.46
CA THR A 79 -2.17 -22.76 -40.32
C THR A 79 -2.20 -21.28 -40.71
N THR A 80 -2.93 -20.90 -41.75
CA THR A 80 -3.03 -19.48 -42.16
C THR A 80 -3.73 -18.61 -41.11
N ILE A 81 -4.82 -19.09 -40.51
CA ILE A 81 -5.53 -18.32 -39.47
C ILE A 81 -4.74 -18.30 -38.16
N GLU A 82 -4.03 -19.40 -37.87
CA GLU A 82 -3.07 -19.51 -36.75
C GLU A 82 -1.98 -18.45 -36.81
N ILE A 83 -1.39 -18.25 -37.99
CA ILE A 83 -0.38 -17.20 -38.21
C ILE A 83 -1.00 -15.81 -38.00
N LEU A 84 -2.20 -15.56 -38.54
CA LEU A 84 -2.86 -14.26 -38.45
C LEU A 84 -3.15 -13.87 -36.99
N TRP A 85 -3.82 -14.72 -36.22
CA TRP A 85 -4.13 -14.39 -34.82
C TRP A 85 -2.91 -14.41 -33.90
N THR A 86 -1.74 -14.85 -34.36
CA THR A 86 -0.49 -14.74 -33.60
C THR A 86 0.17 -13.39 -33.87
N ILE A 87 0.21 -12.99 -35.14
CA ILE A 87 0.83 -11.72 -35.56
C ILE A 87 0.00 -10.52 -35.11
N PHE A 88 -1.32 -10.54 -35.29
CA PHE A 88 -2.18 -9.39 -34.97
C PHE A 88 -2.10 -8.94 -33.49
N PRO A 89 -2.27 -9.83 -32.49
CA PRO A 89 -2.11 -9.45 -31.08
C PRO A 89 -0.70 -8.95 -30.75
N SER A 90 0.33 -9.54 -31.37
CA SER A 90 1.71 -9.09 -31.17
C SER A 90 1.91 -7.64 -31.63
N ILE A 91 1.32 -7.26 -32.76
CA ILE A 91 1.34 -5.88 -33.26
C ILE A 91 0.56 -4.94 -32.32
N ILE A 92 -0.60 -5.36 -31.81
CA ILE A 92 -1.38 -4.55 -30.86
C ILE A 92 -0.58 -4.31 -29.57
N LEU A 93 0.07 -5.34 -29.03
CA LEU A 93 0.92 -5.20 -27.84
C LEU A 93 2.09 -4.24 -28.09
N MET A 94 2.68 -4.25 -29.29
CA MET A 94 3.73 -3.30 -29.65
C MET A 94 3.23 -1.84 -29.63
N PHE A 95 2.01 -1.57 -30.12
CA PHE A 95 1.43 -0.22 -30.06
C PHE A 95 1.14 0.24 -28.63
N ILE A 96 0.70 -0.66 -27.74
CA ILE A 96 0.47 -0.36 -26.33
C ILE A 96 1.79 -0.12 -25.58
N ALA A 97 2.83 -0.88 -25.92
CA ALA A 97 4.11 -0.83 -25.22
C ALA A 97 4.86 0.50 -25.42
N ILE A 98 4.78 1.11 -26.61
CA ILE A 98 5.51 2.36 -26.92
C ILE A 98 5.17 3.52 -25.94
N PRO A 99 3.90 3.95 -25.79
CA PRO A 99 3.54 4.99 -24.83
C PRO A 99 3.78 4.56 -23.39
N SER A 100 3.60 3.28 -23.07
CA SER A 100 3.85 2.74 -21.72
C SER A 100 5.32 2.89 -21.31
N PHE A 101 6.27 2.53 -22.17
CA PHE A 101 7.69 2.70 -21.87
C PHE A 101 8.07 4.18 -21.80
N ALA A 102 7.54 5.03 -22.69
CA ALA A 102 7.81 6.47 -22.64
C ALA A 102 7.36 7.08 -21.31
N LEU A 103 6.17 6.72 -20.82
CA LEU A 103 5.68 7.15 -19.51
C LEU A 103 6.54 6.61 -18.37
N LEU A 104 6.89 5.31 -18.39
CA LEU A 104 7.70 4.68 -17.35
C LEU A 104 9.03 5.40 -17.14
N TYR A 105 9.77 5.68 -18.22
CA TYR A 105 11.03 6.40 -18.12
C TYR A 105 10.85 7.85 -17.66
N SER A 106 9.76 8.51 -18.06
CA SER A 106 9.49 9.89 -17.63
C SER A 106 9.15 10.00 -16.13
N ILE A 107 8.64 8.93 -15.52
CA ILE A 107 8.31 8.90 -14.08
C ILE A 107 9.55 8.62 -13.22
N ASP A 108 10.46 7.76 -13.70
CA ASP A 108 11.65 7.35 -12.95
C ASP A 108 12.79 8.38 -13.06
N GLU A 109 12.87 9.12 -14.16
CA GLU A 109 13.89 10.14 -14.35
C GLU A 109 13.64 11.39 -13.49
N VAL A 110 14.38 11.53 -12.38
CA VAL A 110 14.49 12.78 -11.62
C VAL A 110 15.44 13.73 -12.35
N VAL A 111 14.97 14.33 -13.44
CA VAL A 111 15.78 15.25 -14.28
C VAL A 111 16.01 16.60 -13.58
N VAL A 112 15.14 16.98 -12.65
CA VAL A 112 15.18 18.28 -11.96
C VAL A 112 15.56 18.07 -10.50
N ASP A 113 16.52 18.87 -10.02
CA ASP A 113 16.87 18.90 -8.61
C ASP A 113 15.63 19.22 -7.76
N PRO A 114 15.28 18.37 -6.77
CA PRO A 114 14.12 18.60 -5.93
C PRO A 114 14.37 19.84 -5.06
N ALA A 115 13.39 20.74 -5.02
CA ALA A 115 13.50 21.96 -4.21
C ALA A 115 13.28 21.68 -2.71
N ILE A 116 12.50 20.63 -2.40
CA ILE A 116 12.16 20.21 -1.04
C ILE A 116 12.15 18.69 -0.99
N THR A 117 12.69 18.15 0.09
CA THR A 117 12.69 16.74 0.46
C THR A 117 11.84 16.55 1.70
N ILE A 118 10.87 15.65 1.61
CA ILE A 118 10.02 15.24 2.73
C ILE A 118 10.20 13.75 2.91
N LYS A 119 10.46 13.31 4.14
CA LYS A 119 10.53 11.90 4.47
C LYS A 119 9.23 11.48 5.14
N ALA A 120 8.55 10.50 4.56
CA ALA A 120 7.34 9.89 5.07
C ALA A 120 7.69 8.55 5.71
N ILE A 121 7.45 8.45 7.03
CA ILE A 121 7.75 7.27 7.83
C ILE A 121 6.44 6.58 8.23
N GLY A 122 6.25 5.34 7.81
CA GLY A 122 5.07 4.55 8.17
C GLY A 122 5.24 3.83 9.51
N HIS A 123 4.25 3.98 10.40
CA HIS A 123 4.16 3.31 11.70
C HIS A 123 2.82 2.57 11.81
N GLN A 124 2.71 1.58 12.70
CA GLN A 124 1.45 0.96 13.10
C GLN A 124 0.72 1.87 14.11
N TRP A 125 -0.34 2.62 13.76
CA TRP A 125 -0.96 2.83 12.45
C TRP A 125 -1.16 4.33 12.21
N TYR A 126 -0.08 5.01 11.83
CA TYR A 126 -0.02 6.45 11.56
C TYR A 126 1.21 6.78 10.69
N TRP A 127 1.33 8.02 10.24
CA TRP A 127 2.48 8.48 9.46
C TRP A 127 3.23 9.58 10.19
N THR A 128 4.56 9.53 10.19
CA THR A 128 5.42 10.64 10.65
C THR A 128 6.06 11.29 9.44
N TYR A 129 6.11 12.62 9.42
CA TYR A 129 6.71 13.39 8.34
C TYR A 129 7.87 14.22 8.86
N GLU A 130 9.00 14.17 8.17
CA GLU A 130 10.21 14.91 8.49
C GLU A 130 10.61 15.80 7.30
N TYR A 131 10.72 17.11 7.53
CA TYR A 131 11.19 18.11 6.56
C TYR A 131 12.63 18.46 6.89
N SER A 132 13.58 17.65 6.41
CA SER A 132 15.01 17.74 6.76
C SER A 132 15.70 19.00 6.23
N ASP A 133 15.14 19.64 5.22
CA ASP A 133 15.82 20.73 4.49
C ASP A 133 15.80 22.07 5.26
N TYR A 134 14.96 22.20 6.28
CA TYR A 134 14.80 23.44 7.06
C TYR A 134 15.63 23.48 8.35
N ASN A 135 16.48 22.49 8.57
CA ASN A 135 17.18 22.33 9.84
C ASN A 135 18.38 23.27 9.89
N SER A 136 18.47 24.06 10.97
CA SER A 136 19.66 24.88 11.25
C SER A 136 20.75 24.10 12.00
N SER A 137 20.39 22.98 12.64
CA SER A 137 21.28 22.05 13.36
C SER A 137 20.73 20.62 13.29
N ASP A 138 21.57 19.62 13.54
CA ASP A 138 21.22 18.18 13.48
C ASP A 138 20.06 17.76 14.41
N GLU A 139 19.73 18.58 15.41
CA GLU A 139 18.69 18.28 16.42
C GLU A 139 17.35 18.98 16.16
N GLN A 140 17.24 19.85 15.15
CA GLN A 140 16.05 20.64 14.88
C GLN A 140 15.43 20.30 13.52
N SER A 141 15.04 19.04 13.34
CA SER A 141 14.20 18.64 12.21
C SER A 141 12.74 18.96 12.44
N LEU A 142 12.10 19.64 11.48
CA LEU A 142 10.65 19.78 11.50
C LEU A 142 10.04 18.39 11.31
N THR A 143 9.59 17.81 12.40
CA THR A 143 9.02 16.47 12.44
C THR A 143 7.67 16.52 13.15
N PHE A 144 6.67 15.89 12.57
CA PHE A 144 5.36 15.73 13.20
C PHE A 144 4.71 14.41 12.82
N ASP A 145 3.80 13.96 13.69
CA ASP A 145 2.98 12.78 13.46
C ASP A 145 1.61 13.17 12.89
N SER A 146 1.04 12.30 12.06
CA SER A 146 -0.22 12.46 11.38
C SER A 146 -1.11 11.26 11.70
N TYR A 147 -2.11 11.50 12.53
CA TYR A 147 -3.10 10.53 12.99
C TYR A 147 -4.46 10.79 12.34
N THR A 148 -5.22 9.71 12.13
CA THR A 148 -6.62 9.80 11.70
C THR A 148 -7.48 10.50 12.75
N ILE A 149 -8.35 11.40 12.32
CA ILE A 149 -9.35 11.99 13.22
C ILE A 149 -10.39 10.92 13.62
N PRO A 150 -10.67 10.72 14.93
CA PRO A 150 -11.69 9.77 15.39
C PRO A 150 -13.10 10.08 14.87
N GLU A 151 -13.93 9.05 14.70
CA GLU A 151 -15.30 9.20 14.16
C GLU A 151 -16.24 10.02 15.05
N ASP A 152 -15.92 10.17 16.33
CA ASP A 152 -16.73 10.93 17.30
C ASP A 152 -16.48 12.45 17.25
N ASP A 153 -15.46 12.92 16.53
CA ASP A 153 -15.08 14.34 16.46
C ASP A 153 -14.75 14.87 15.03
N PRO A 154 -15.48 14.53 13.96
CA PRO A 154 -15.28 15.18 12.67
C PRO A 154 -15.98 16.55 12.65
N GLU A 155 -15.27 17.58 12.22
CA GLU A 155 -15.90 18.87 11.94
C GLU A 155 -16.83 18.76 10.71
N LEU A 156 -17.85 19.61 10.65
CA LEU A 156 -18.81 19.61 9.55
C LEU A 156 -18.10 19.87 8.21
N GLY A 157 -18.10 18.85 7.33
CA GLY A 157 -17.48 18.92 6.00
C GLY A 157 -16.19 18.11 5.84
N GLN A 158 -15.66 17.51 6.91
CA GLN A 158 -14.50 16.62 6.84
C GLN A 158 -14.86 15.22 6.34
N SER A 159 -13.91 14.57 5.68
CA SER A 159 -14.08 13.22 5.14
C SER A 159 -13.77 12.14 6.18
N ARG A 160 -14.77 11.30 6.48
CA ARG A 160 -14.62 10.16 7.40
C ARG A 160 -13.50 9.21 6.94
N LEU A 161 -12.60 8.84 7.85
CA LEU A 161 -11.43 7.95 7.64
C LEU A 161 -10.37 8.45 6.64
N LEU A 162 -10.51 9.66 6.11
CA LEU A 162 -9.52 10.28 5.21
C LEU A 162 -8.84 11.48 5.85
N GLU A 163 -9.51 12.16 6.77
CA GLU A 163 -8.98 13.33 7.44
C GLU A 163 -7.94 12.98 8.52
N VAL A 164 -6.97 13.88 8.71
CA VAL A 164 -5.89 13.77 9.69
C VAL A 164 -5.76 15.04 10.53
N ASP A 165 -5.15 14.93 11.70
CA ASP A 165 -4.85 16.05 12.59
C ASP A 165 -3.80 17.01 11.98
N ASN A 166 -2.70 16.47 11.44
CA ASN A 166 -1.61 17.21 10.85
C ASN A 166 -1.42 16.79 9.38
N ARG A 167 -1.72 17.71 8.46
CA ARG A 167 -1.59 17.51 7.02
C ARG A 167 -0.17 17.80 6.55
N VAL A 168 0.28 17.08 5.51
CA VAL A 168 1.53 17.37 4.81
C VAL A 168 1.31 18.61 3.94
N VAL A 169 2.08 19.67 4.14
CA VAL A 169 1.94 20.91 3.36
C VAL A 169 3.03 20.98 2.33
N VAL A 170 2.67 21.26 1.08
CA VAL A 170 3.60 21.35 -0.05
C VAL A 170 3.34 22.60 -0.89
N PRO A 171 4.35 23.21 -1.53
CA PRO A 171 4.14 24.31 -2.44
C PRO A 171 3.70 23.81 -3.82
N GLU A 172 2.73 24.49 -4.44
CA GLU A 172 2.37 24.23 -5.83
C GLU A 172 3.51 24.59 -6.81
N LYS A 173 3.45 23.99 -8.01
CA LYS A 173 4.34 24.22 -9.16
C LYS A 173 5.82 24.12 -8.81
N THR A 174 6.15 23.15 -7.97
CA THR A 174 7.50 22.95 -7.42
C THR A 174 7.81 21.46 -7.46
N HIS A 175 9.07 21.08 -7.74
CA HIS A 175 9.50 19.69 -7.75
C HIS A 175 9.87 19.27 -6.33
N LEU A 176 9.24 18.21 -5.85
CA LEU A 176 9.37 17.69 -4.49
C LEU A 176 9.87 16.25 -4.56
N ARG A 177 10.68 15.88 -3.59
CA ARG A 177 11.14 14.50 -3.39
C ARG A 177 10.52 13.96 -2.12
N ILE A 178 9.78 12.86 -2.24
CA ILE A 178 9.26 12.13 -1.09
C ILE A 178 10.11 10.88 -0.90
N ILE A 179 10.69 10.72 0.28
CA ILE A 179 11.41 9.51 0.69
C ILE A 179 10.48 8.70 1.58
N VAL A 180 10.16 7.48 1.19
CA VAL A 180 9.19 6.62 1.88
C VAL A 180 9.92 5.45 2.52
N THR A 181 9.69 5.25 3.82
CA THR A 181 10.27 4.15 4.60
C THR A 181 9.37 3.83 5.81
N PRO A 182 9.42 2.63 6.39
CA PRO A 182 8.65 2.33 7.59
C PRO A 182 9.57 2.24 8.82
N ALA A 183 8.99 2.41 10.01
CA ALA A 183 9.67 2.11 11.27
C ALA A 183 9.46 0.67 11.75
N ASP A 184 8.41 -0.02 11.26
CA ASP A 184 8.00 -1.34 11.72
C ASP A 184 7.76 -2.35 10.58
N VAL A 185 6.53 -2.42 10.07
CA VAL A 185 6.07 -3.37 9.04
C VAL A 185 5.98 -2.67 7.68
N PRO A 186 5.79 -3.41 6.58
CA PRO A 186 5.54 -2.78 5.29
C PRO A 186 4.27 -1.92 5.31
N HIS A 187 4.36 -0.73 4.74
CA HIS A 187 3.24 0.16 4.44
C HIS A 187 3.35 0.62 2.99
N SER A 188 2.40 1.42 2.49
CA SER A 188 2.52 2.03 1.17
C SER A 188 1.92 3.42 1.18
N TRP A 189 2.74 4.40 0.84
CA TRP A 189 2.35 5.80 0.76
C TRP A 189 1.72 6.05 -0.62
N ALA A 190 0.41 6.25 -0.64
CA ALA A 190 -0.35 6.35 -1.88
C ALA A 190 -1.35 7.50 -1.85
N VAL A 191 -1.29 8.37 -2.86
CA VAL A 191 -2.19 9.52 -3.05
C VAL A 191 -2.67 9.48 -4.51
N PRO A 192 -3.89 8.99 -4.78
CA PRO A 192 -4.34 8.68 -6.14
C PRO A 192 -4.38 9.87 -7.10
N SER A 193 -4.88 11.03 -6.67
CA SER A 193 -4.92 12.27 -7.49
C SER A 193 -3.52 12.80 -7.86
N LEU A 194 -2.51 12.46 -7.07
CA LEU A 194 -1.11 12.76 -7.38
C LEU A 194 -0.45 11.69 -8.26
N GLY A 195 -1.12 10.54 -8.47
CA GLY A 195 -0.60 9.41 -9.25
C GLY A 195 0.56 8.67 -8.58
N VAL A 196 0.71 8.80 -7.26
CA VAL A 196 1.85 8.25 -6.51
C VAL A 196 1.39 7.05 -5.71
N LYS A 197 2.16 5.96 -5.79
CA LYS A 197 2.15 4.85 -4.85
C LYS A 197 3.57 4.37 -4.67
N CYS A 198 4.06 4.38 -3.43
CA CYS A 198 5.41 3.95 -3.11
C CYS A 198 5.41 3.16 -1.80
N ASP A 199 5.93 1.94 -1.85
CA ASP A 199 5.96 1.06 -0.69
C ASP A 199 7.02 1.52 0.31
N ALA A 200 6.64 1.56 1.58
CA ALA A 200 7.53 1.70 2.71
C ALA A 200 8.03 0.30 3.08
N VAL A 201 9.26 -0.05 2.72
CA VAL A 201 9.84 -1.38 3.02
C VAL A 201 10.93 -1.26 4.10
N PRO A 202 10.86 -2.05 5.20
CA PRO A 202 11.87 -1.97 6.26
C PRO A 202 13.28 -2.20 5.72
N GLY A 203 14.21 -1.33 6.11
CA GLY A 203 15.60 -1.39 5.64
C GLY A 203 15.84 -0.81 4.24
N ARG A 204 14.85 -0.15 3.63
CA ARG A 204 15.01 0.59 2.36
C ARG A 204 14.47 2.01 2.49
N LEU A 205 15.11 2.93 1.77
CA LEU A 205 14.63 4.29 1.54
C LEU A 205 14.19 4.37 0.08
N ASN A 206 12.89 4.22 -0.16
CA ASN A 206 12.35 4.38 -1.51
C ASN A 206 12.11 5.87 -1.78
N GLN A 207 12.22 6.27 -3.04
CA GLN A 207 12.06 7.66 -3.44
C GLN A 207 10.97 7.75 -4.50
N THR A 208 10.17 8.81 -4.43
CA THR A 208 9.27 9.22 -5.50
C THR A 208 9.33 10.74 -5.66
N SER A 209 9.11 11.23 -6.88
CA SER A 209 9.12 12.66 -7.18
C SER A 209 7.71 13.13 -7.53
N ILE A 210 7.32 14.29 -7.01
CA ILE A 210 5.98 14.85 -7.24
C ILE A 210 6.09 16.33 -7.61
N SER A 211 5.19 16.79 -8.47
CA SER A 211 5.03 18.21 -8.78
C SER A 211 3.56 18.54 -8.95
N VAL A 212 2.97 19.09 -7.89
CA VAL A 212 1.54 19.43 -7.83
C VAL A 212 1.29 20.73 -8.61
N GLN A 213 0.37 20.72 -9.58
CA GLN A 213 0.18 21.83 -10.51
C GLN A 213 -0.85 22.87 -10.04
N ARG A 214 -1.68 22.51 -9.05
CA ARG A 214 -2.74 23.36 -8.51
C ARG A 214 -2.78 23.29 -6.98
N GLU A 215 -3.24 24.37 -6.36
CA GLU A 215 -3.58 24.40 -4.94
C GLU A 215 -4.79 23.50 -4.64
N GLY A 216 -4.83 22.89 -3.46
CA GLY A 216 -5.90 21.98 -3.07
C GLY A 216 -5.49 21.00 -1.98
N VAL A 217 -6.45 20.17 -1.56
CA VAL A 217 -6.24 19.09 -0.60
C VAL A 217 -6.42 17.75 -1.31
N TYR A 218 -5.45 16.85 -1.17
CA TYR A 218 -5.38 15.56 -1.83
C TYR A 218 -5.34 14.45 -0.80
N TYR A 219 -6.28 13.52 -0.89
CA TYR A 219 -6.39 12.40 0.05
C TYR A 219 -5.74 11.13 -0.50
N GLY A 220 -5.20 10.35 0.43
CA GLY A 220 -4.56 9.07 0.21
C GLY A 220 -4.81 8.11 1.35
N GLN A 221 -4.47 6.84 1.14
CA GLN A 221 -4.59 5.79 2.14
C GLN A 221 -3.43 4.81 2.03
N CYS A 222 -3.12 4.14 3.15
CA CYS A 222 -2.16 3.05 3.13
C CYS A 222 -2.62 1.96 2.14
N SER A 223 -1.73 1.57 1.24
CA SER A 223 -2.03 0.65 0.13
C SER A 223 -1.25 -0.67 0.19
N GLU A 224 -0.74 -1.04 1.37
CA GLU A 224 -0.07 -2.30 1.69
C GLU A 224 -0.52 -2.80 3.08
N ILE A 225 -0.87 -4.07 3.20
CA ILE A 225 -1.49 -4.62 4.42
C ILE A 225 -0.51 -4.56 5.62
N CYS A 226 -0.87 -3.80 6.65
CA CYS A 226 0.01 -3.49 7.79
C CYS A 226 -0.56 -3.85 9.18
N GLY A 227 -1.65 -4.61 9.23
CA GLY A 227 -2.26 -5.11 10.47
C GLY A 227 -3.70 -4.62 10.70
N THR A 228 -4.17 -4.66 11.95
CA THR A 228 -5.57 -4.43 12.32
C THR A 228 -6.12 -3.09 11.86
N ASN A 229 -5.37 -2.00 12.05
CA ASN A 229 -5.83 -0.67 11.68
C ASN A 229 -5.30 -0.20 10.30
N HIS A 230 -5.04 -1.14 9.39
CA HIS A 230 -4.55 -0.85 8.03
C HIS A 230 -5.40 0.21 7.29
N ALA A 231 -6.73 0.16 7.44
CA ALA A 231 -7.64 1.10 6.80
C ALA A 231 -7.72 2.48 7.49
N PHE A 232 -7.10 2.66 8.66
CA PHE A 232 -7.26 3.82 9.54
C PHE A 232 -5.94 4.60 9.69
N MET A 233 -5.16 4.68 8.62
CA MET A 233 -3.95 5.51 8.54
C MET A 233 -3.88 6.24 7.19
N PRO A 234 -4.78 7.22 6.96
CA PRO A 234 -4.86 7.98 5.73
C PRO A 234 -3.68 8.95 5.61
N ILE A 235 -3.60 9.55 4.44
CA ILE A 235 -2.59 10.53 4.06
C ILE A 235 -3.33 11.74 3.53
N VAL A 236 -2.96 12.93 3.99
CA VAL A 236 -3.51 14.18 3.45
C VAL A 236 -2.37 15.10 3.06
N VAL A 237 -2.38 15.51 1.81
CA VAL A 237 -1.43 16.47 1.25
C VAL A 237 -2.18 17.76 0.89
N GLU A 238 -1.76 18.89 1.45
CA GLU A 238 -2.28 20.21 1.14
C GLU A 238 -1.26 20.95 0.27
N ALA A 239 -1.60 21.23 -0.99
CA ALA A 239 -0.81 22.10 -1.84
C ALA A 239 -1.27 23.55 -1.69
N VAL A 240 -0.33 24.42 -1.37
CA VAL A 240 -0.56 25.86 -1.16
C VAL A 240 0.33 26.71 -2.05
N SER A 241 -0.01 27.99 -2.19
CA SER A 241 0.83 28.96 -2.89
C SER A 241 2.23 29.00 -2.28
N ARG A 242 3.27 29.29 -3.08
CA ARG A 242 4.65 29.43 -2.54
C ARG A 242 4.76 30.50 -1.46
N LYS A 243 3.90 31.53 -1.53
CA LYS A 243 3.87 32.62 -0.54
C LYS A 243 3.33 32.11 0.81
N ASP A 244 2.27 31.31 0.77
CA ASP A 244 1.62 30.80 1.98
C ASP A 244 2.39 29.63 2.57
N TYR A 245 3.06 28.83 1.73
CA TYR A 245 3.91 27.71 2.14
C TYR A 245 4.89 28.11 3.24
N GLY A 246 5.64 29.19 3.06
CA GLY A 246 6.61 29.66 4.06
C GLY A 246 5.96 29.97 5.42
N SER A 247 4.76 30.55 5.42
CA SER A 247 4.01 30.85 6.66
C SER A 247 3.45 29.59 7.33
N ARG A 248 2.99 28.61 6.55
CA ARG A 248 2.49 27.33 7.06
C ARG A 248 3.62 26.52 7.70
N VAL A 249 4.74 26.40 7.01
CA VAL A 249 5.94 25.71 7.51
C VAL A 249 6.50 26.43 8.75
N SER A 250 6.56 27.77 8.76
CA SER A 250 7.02 28.50 9.95
C SER A 250 6.12 28.30 11.15
N ASN A 251 4.80 28.20 10.96
CA ASN A 251 3.87 27.93 12.04
C ASN A 251 3.99 26.50 12.57
N GLN A 252 4.36 25.54 11.72
CA GLN A 252 4.69 24.17 12.15
C GLN A 252 6.06 24.11 12.85
N LEU A 253 7.01 24.99 12.49
CA LEU A 253 8.34 25.11 13.11
C LEU A 253 8.30 25.73 14.51
N ILE A 254 7.27 26.49 14.85
CA ILE A 254 7.06 26.97 16.22
C ILE A 254 6.43 25.81 16.98
N PRO A 255 7.13 25.15 17.92
CA PRO A 255 6.48 24.21 18.80
C PRO A 255 5.34 24.98 19.46
N GLN A 256 4.14 24.40 19.54
CA GLN A 256 3.04 24.96 20.33
C GLN A 256 3.48 24.99 21.80
N THR A 257 4.28 25.99 22.17
CA THR A 257 4.76 26.23 23.52
C THR A 257 3.60 26.83 24.29
N GLY A 258 2.81 25.95 24.93
CA GLY A 258 2.15 26.26 26.20
C GLY A 258 1.27 27.51 26.27
N GLU A 259 0.45 27.79 25.26
CA GLU A 259 -0.74 28.61 25.46
C GLU A 259 -1.98 27.78 25.14
N THR A 260 -2.70 27.43 26.20
CA THR A 260 -4.02 26.80 26.15
C THR A 260 -4.98 27.66 25.31
N SER A 261 -5.31 27.17 24.11
CA SER A 261 -6.58 27.51 23.46
C SER A 261 -7.74 27.13 24.39
N PRO A 262 -8.82 27.92 24.51
CA PRO A 262 -9.97 27.57 25.33
C PRO A 262 -10.81 26.40 24.76
N PHE A 263 -10.34 25.72 23.72
CA PHE A 263 -10.95 24.49 23.22
C PHE A 263 -10.40 23.29 23.99
N LEU A 264 -11.34 22.60 24.62
CA LEU A 264 -11.20 21.45 25.50
C LEU A 264 -9.96 20.61 25.20
N ILE A 265 -9.05 20.61 26.17
CA ILE A 265 -8.05 19.55 26.32
C ILE A 265 -8.84 18.25 26.48
N ALA A 266 -9.03 17.51 25.39
CA ALA A 266 -9.13 16.08 25.51
C ALA A 266 -7.76 15.65 26.01
N SER A 267 -7.68 15.36 27.31
CA SER A 267 -6.55 14.66 27.89
C SER A 267 -6.20 13.48 26.99
N PRO A 268 -4.92 13.13 26.77
CA PRO A 268 -4.61 11.79 26.29
C PRO A 268 -5.43 10.81 27.15
N PRO A 269 -6.07 9.78 26.57
CA PRO A 269 -6.84 8.83 27.37
C PRO A 269 -5.94 8.41 28.52
N GLU A 270 -6.44 8.72 29.71
CA GLU A 270 -5.72 8.57 30.95
C GLU A 270 -5.11 7.16 30.95
N LYS A 271 -3.83 7.05 31.35
CA LYS A 271 -3.10 5.78 31.53
C LYS A 271 -3.77 4.80 32.52
N SER A 272 -5.03 5.00 32.88
CA SER A 272 -5.78 4.35 33.94
C SER A 272 -6.58 3.11 33.52
N ILE A 273 -6.61 2.71 32.23
CA ILE A 273 -7.21 1.40 31.85
C ILE A 273 -6.22 0.22 31.91
N LEU A 274 -4.92 0.48 32.10
CA LEU A 274 -3.91 -0.60 32.27
C LEU A 274 -3.24 -0.63 33.65
N GLU A 275 -3.60 0.27 34.57
CA GLU A 275 -3.15 0.19 35.96
C GLU A 275 -4.27 -0.37 36.86
N GLY A 276 -4.31 -1.70 36.99
CA GLY A 276 -5.20 -2.33 37.97
C GLY A 276 -5.64 -3.76 37.70
N VAL A 277 -5.38 -4.33 36.52
CA VAL A 277 -5.54 -5.78 36.33
C VAL A 277 -4.25 -6.45 36.78
N PRO A 278 -4.26 -7.31 37.81
CA PRO A 278 -3.10 -8.10 38.15
C PRO A 278 -2.80 -9.02 36.96
N VAL A 279 -1.80 -8.66 36.16
CA VAL A 279 -1.33 -9.50 35.07
C VAL A 279 -0.57 -10.65 35.71
N HIS A 280 -1.30 -11.73 35.99
CA HIS A 280 -0.70 -13.01 36.29
C HIS A 280 0.09 -13.45 35.03
N PRO A 281 1.36 -13.89 35.16
CA PRO A 281 2.21 -14.33 34.05
C PRO A 281 1.54 -15.39 33.15
N ASP A 282 0.55 -16.09 33.69
CA ASP A 282 -0.13 -17.24 33.09
C ASP A 282 -1.25 -16.83 32.11
N LYS A 283 -1.59 -15.53 31.98
CA LYS A 283 -2.73 -15.06 31.15
C LYS A 283 -2.36 -14.36 29.84
N ILE A 284 -1.07 -14.22 29.52
CA ILE A 284 -0.61 -13.66 28.24
C ILE A 284 -1.10 -14.54 27.06
N TRP A 285 -1.26 -15.85 27.29
CA TRP A 285 -1.72 -16.83 26.30
C TRP A 285 -3.22 -16.76 25.98
N GLU A 286 -4.06 -16.25 26.88
CA GLU A 286 -5.51 -16.09 26.63
C GLU A 286 -5.82 -14.86 25.75
N ALA A 287 -4.99 -13.81 25.79
CA ALA A 287 -5.18 -12.63 24.94
C ALA A 287 -4.76 -12.86 23.48
N LEU A 288 -3.87 -13.82 23.23
CA LEU A 288 -3.42 -14.23 21.90
C LEU A 288 -4.30 -15.34 21.26
N SER A 289 -5.32 -15.83 21.97
CA SER A 289 -6.20 -16.93 21.53
C SER A 289 -7.63 -16.48 21.21
N SER A 290 -7.80 -15.24 20.75
CA SER A 290 -9.03 -14.79 20.09
C SER A 290 -9.41 -15.74 18.92
N PRO A 291 -10.70 -16.07 18.70
CA PRO A 291 -11.13 -17.30 18.00
C PRO A 291 -10.80 -17.40 16.51
N PHE A 292 -10.10 -16.42 15.93
CA PHE A 292 -9.62 -16.48 14.55
C PHE A 292 -8.20 -17.04 14.39
N TYR A 293 -7.47 -17.29 15.49
CA TYR A 293 -6.14 -17.92 15.49
C TYR A 293 -6.15 -19.43 15.81
N ALA A 294 -7.32 -20.07 15.91
CA ALA A 294 -7.47 -21.46 16.35
C ALA A 294 -7.45 -22.51 15.22
N ALA A 295 -6.87 -22.20 14.06
CA ALA A 295 -6.59 -23.21 13.02
C ALA A 295 -5.07 -23.36 12.87
N SER A 296 -4.54 -24.39 13.54
CA SER A 296 -3.18 -24.94 13.37
C SER A 296 -2.02 -23.95 13.55
N VAL A 297 -1.75 -23.56 14.80
CA VAL A 297 -0.41 -23.11 15.19
C VAL A 297 0.33 -24.34 15.73
N ILE A 298 1.46 -24.68 15.13
CA ILE A 298 2.38 -25.71 15.64
C ILE A 298 2.78 -25.28 17.05
N HIS A 299 2.31 -26.01 18.05
CA HIS A 299 2.59 -25.71 19.45
C HIS A 299 3.96 -26.30 19.80
N ILE A 300 5.01 -25.49 19.69
CA ILE A 300 6.37 -25.85 20.10
C ILE A 300 6.52 -25.46 21.59
N PRO A 301 6.78 -26.39 22.52
CA PRO A 301 7.04 -26.07 23.91
C PRO A 301 8.47 -25.51 24.07
N GLY A 302 8.58 -24.28 24.57
CA GLY A 302 9.86 -23.61 24.91
C GLY A 302 9.83 -22.11 24.59
N GLU A 303 10.40 -21.28 25.47
CA GLU A 303 10.58 -19.84 25.22
C GLU A 303 11.72 -19.63 24.22
N VAL A 304 11.37 -19.31 22.97
CA VAL A 304 12.33 -18.88 21.94
C VAL A 304 12.35 -17.35 21.94
N GLU A 305 13.35 -16.76 22.57
CA GLU A 305 13.47 -15.30 22.73
C GLU A 305 14.20 -14.60 21.56
N ASP A 306 14.80 -15.33 20.62
CA ASP A 306 15.55 -14.74 19.51
C ASP A 306 14.63 -14.21 18.37
N PRO A 307 14.62 -12.90 18.07
CA PRO A 307 13.72 -12.30 17.08
C PRO A 307 13.92 -12.81 15.65
N LEU A 308 15.15 -13.18 15.29
CA LEU A 308 15.47 -13.71 13.95
C LEU A 308 14.89 -15.12 13.77
N THR A 309 14.93 -15.93 14.82
CA THR A 309 14.35 -17.27 14.86
C THR A 309 12.82 -17.20 14.79
N LEU A 310 12.18 -16.28 15.53
CA LEU A 310 10.73 -16.03 15.44
C LEU A 310 10.28 -15.58 14.04
N TYR A 311 11.03 -14.66 13.42
CA TYR A 311 10.75 -14.21 12.05
C TYR A 311 10.88 -15.33 11.01
N ARG A 312 11.84 -16.25 11.17
CA ARG A 312 12.00 -17.40 10.26
C ARG A 312 10.91 -18.45 10.48
N LEU A 313 10.52 -18.71 11.73
CA LEU A 313 9.40 -19.60 12.07
C LEU A 313 8.08 -19.08 11.49
N SER A 314 7.83 -17.76 11.55
CA SER A 314 6.62 -17.17 10.97
C SER A 314 6.59 -17.25 9.44
N LYS A 315 7.73 -17.01 8.77
CA LYS A 315 7.90 -17.21 7.32
C LYS A 315 7.67 -18.66 6.90
N LEU A 316 8.10 -19.61 7.73
CA LEU A 316 7.95 -21.03 7.46
C LEU A 316 6.51 -21.51 7.66
N ASN A 317 5.82 -21.01 8.69
CA ASN A 317 4.40 -21.27 8.91
C ASN A 317 3.53 -20.70 7.77
N GLY A 318 3.85 -19.49 7.29
CA GLY A 318 3.19 -18.89 6.12
C GLY A 318 3.41 -19.67 4.82
N PHE A 319 4.54 -20.36 4.66
CA PHE A 319 4.80 -21.22 3.50
C PHE A 319 3.98 -22.51 3.53
N LEU A 320 3.81 -23.11 4.72
CA LEU A 320 3.06 -24.36 4.88
C LEU A 320 1.55 -24.19 4.62
N MET A 321 0.99 -23.03 4.97
CA MET A 321 -0.40 -22.68 4.63
C MET A 321 -0.70 -22.59 3.12
N PHE A 322 0.34 -22.58 2.27
CA PHE A 322 0.19 -22.55 0.80
C PHE A 322 0.09 -23.95 0.17
N LEU A 323 0.21 -25.03 0.95
CA LEU A 323 0.14 -26.41 0.49
C LEU A 323 -1.28 -26.99 0.62
N SER A 324 -1.69 -27.88 -0.30
CA SER A 324 -3.02 -28.53 -0.23
C SER A 324 -3.17 -29.38 1.04
N ASP A 325 -4.36 -29.40 1.64
CA ASP A 325 -4.69 -30.01 2.95
C ASP A 325 -4.08 -31.40 3.23
N ASN A 326 -4.08 -32.31 2.25
CA ASN A 326 -3.55 -33.67 2.43
C ASN A 326 -2.01 -33.74 2.48
N ILE A 327 -1.32 -32.78 1.86
CA ILE A 327 0.14 -32.63 1.90
C ILE A 327 0.54 -31.91 3.19
N PHE A 328 -0.25 -30.90 3.57
CA PHE A 328 -0.09 -30.15 4.82
C PHE A 328 -0.05 -31.07 6.05
N GLN A 329 -1.06 -31.92 6.25
CA GLN A 329 -1.12 -32.78 7.44
C GLN A 329 0.01 -33.82 7.56
N ARG A 330 0.50 -34.36 6.42
CA ARG A 330 1.62 -35.31 6.42
C ARG A 330 2.96 -34.63 6.73
N ILE A 331 3.17 -33.44 6.17
CA ILE A 331 4.39 -32.67 6.39
C ILE A 331 4.41 -32.12 7.82
N GLU A 332 3.29 -31.60 8.32
CA GLU A 332 3.14 -31.03 9.66
C GLU A 332 3.51 -32.04 10.78
N ALA A 333 3.00 -33.27 10.71
CA ALA A 333 3.27 -34.28 11.76
C ALA A 333 4.73 -34.74 11.79
N GLN A 334 5.35 -34.93 10.62
CA GLN A 334 6.75 -35.37 10.51
C GLN A 334 7.71 -34.24 10.88
N TYR A 335 7.38 -33.00 10.53
CA TYR A 335 8.19 -31.80 10.75
C TYR A 335 8.18 -31.36 12.22
N THR A 336 7.02 -31.41 12.88
CA THR A 336 6.87 -31.04 14.29
C THR A 336 7.73 -31.94 15.20
N ALA A 337 7.84 -33.23 14.87
CA ALA A 337 8.68 -34.17 15.60
C ALA A 337 10.19 -33.93 15.39
N GLU A 338 10.63 -33.63 14.16
CA GLU A 338 12.05 -33.31 13.85
C GLU A 338 12.47 -31.98 14.50
N ILE A 339 11.61 -30.96 14.44
CA ILE A 339 11.85 -29.67 15.09
C ILE A 339 11.99 -29.84 16.60
N GLN A 340 11.05 -30.55 17.23
CA GLN A 340 11.09 -30.75 18.67
C GLN A 340 12.37 -31.47 19.10
N GLN A 341 12.79 -32.46 18.31
CA GLN A 341 14.00 -33.21 18.59
C GLN A 341 15.29 -32.38 18.45
N GLU A 342 15.33 -31.39 17.56
CA GLU A 342 16.48 -30.49 17.38
C GLU A 342 16.50 -29.35 18.41
N LEU A 343 15.33 -28.86 18.83
CA LEU A 343 15.16 -27.95 19.97
C LEU A 343 15.68 -28.57 21.27
N ASP A 344 15.39 -29.85 21.51
CA ASP A 344 15.81 -30.55 22.72
C ASP A 344 17.33 -30.83 22.77
N LYS A 345 18.07 -30.67 21.66
CA LYS A 345 19.47 -31.11 21.51
C LYS A 345 20.51 -30.00 21.31
N THR A 346 20.11 -28.76 21.02
CA THR A 346 21.05 -27.75 20.54
C THR A 346 20.86 -26.36 21.17
N GLU A 347 21.96 -25.68 21.53
CA GLU A 347 21.93 -24.27 21.94
C GLU A 347 21.51 -23.36 20.77
N ALA A 348 20.76 -22.29 21.08
CA ALA A 348 19.97 -21.47 20.16
C ALA A 348 20.70 -20.96 18.91
N ALA A 349 22.01 -20.72 18.98
CA ALA A 349 22.80 -20.19 17.87
C ALA A 349 22.93 -21.16 16.66
N SER A 350 22.76 -22.48 16.86
CA SER A 350 22.82 -23.48 15.79
C SER A 350 21.44 -23.84 15.19
N LEU A 351 20.35 -23.36 15.80
CA LEU A 351 18.99 -23.79 15.46
C LEU A 351 18.50 -23.15 14.15
N SER A 352 18.87 -21.88 13.93
CA SER A 352 18.55 -21.10 12.72
C SER A 352 19.00 -21.80 11.43
N ASP A 353 20.24 -22.30 11.40
CA ASP A 353 20.85 -22.83 10.18
C ASP A 353 20.30 -24.23 9.86
N LYS A 354 20.03 -25.04 10.89
CA LYS A 354 19.36 -26.32 10.76
C LYS A 354 17.92 -26.17 10.26
N LEU A 355 17.18 -25.18 10.74
CA LEU A 355 15.81 -24.89 10.26
C LEU A 355 15.79 -24.50 8.78
N GLU A 356 16.77 -23.71 8.34
CA GLU A 356 16.90 -23.33 6.93
C GLU A 356 17.30 -24.51 6.02
N GLU A 357 18.11 -25.45 6.54
CA GLU A 357 18.48 -26.68 5.83
C GLU A 357 17.29 -27.62 5.67
N ILE A 358 16.46 -27.79 6.70
CA ILE A 358 15.22 -28.57 6.62
C ILE A 358 14.28 -27.94 5.59
N ARG A 359 14.11 -26.60 5.62
CA ARG A 359 13.29 -25.87 4.64
C ARG A 359 13.74 -26.10 3.20
N ARG A 360 15.04 -26.01 2.91
CA ARG A 360 15.59 -26.23 1.56
C ARG A 360 15.37 -27.66 1.06
N ARG A 361 15.54 -28.66 1.95
CA ARG A 361 15.35 -30.08 1.65
C ARG A 361 13.90 -30.40 1.30
N GLU A 362 12.93 -29.85 2.03
CA GLU A 362 11.50 -30.07 1.74
C GLU A 362 11.04 -29.34 0.48
N PHE A 363 11.55 -28.12 0.25
CA PHE A 363 11.29 -27.39 -1.00
C PHE A 363 11.76 -28.18 -2.24
N ALA A 364 12.94 -28.82 -2.17
CA ALA A 364 13.47 -29.66 -3.23
C ALA A 364 12.63 -30.94 -3.45
N ARG A 365 12.16 -31.59 -2.39
CA ARG A 365 11.27 -32.76 -2.48
C ARG A 365 9.92 -32.43 -3.11
N PHE A 366 9.33 -31.28 -2.76
CA PHE A 366 8.09 -30.81 -3.36
C PHE A 366 8.24 -30.59 -4.87
N HIS A 367 9.33 -29.96 -5.30
CA HIS A 367 9.59 -29.71 -6.72
C HIS A 367 9.79 -30.99 -7.54
N LEU A 368 10.43 -32.02 -6.96
CA LEU A 368 10.64 -33.31 -7.61
C LEU A 368 9.37 -34.17 -7.69
N SER A 369 8.35 -33.92 -6.86
CA SER A 369 7.07 -34.64 -6.89
C SER A 369 6.06 -34.13 -7.93
N ARG A 370 6.38 -32.99 -8.58
CA ARG A 370 5.55 -32.33 -9.61
C ARG A 370 6.16 -32.41 -11.03
N LEU A 371 7.35 -32.99 -11.17
CA LEU A 371 7.94 -33.45 -12.44
C LEU A 371 7.69 -34.96 -12.55
#